data_AF-A0A1H2S6F2-F1
#
_entry.id   AF-A0A1H2S6F2-F1
#
_cell.length_a   1.000
_cell.length_b   1.000
_cell.length_c   1.000
_cell.angle_alpha   90.00
_cell.angle_beta   90.00
_cell.angle_gamma   90.00
#
_symmetry.space_group_name_H-M   'P 1'
#
loop_
_entity.id
_entity.type
_entity.pdbx_description
1 polymer ?
#
loop_
_entity_poly.entity_id
_entity_poly.type
_entity_poly.pdbx_seq_one_letter_code
_entity_poly.pdbx_strand_id
1 'polypeptide(L)'
;MTTLRLLIKNELRSKTRHRERSGSTSMPKKWITIYGALALVIVAGIATYLGIQGETKFKEIWYFNWGMLFWATARAGKSVQKEWDNETAGWWLSLPYSRGTLLTAKFFVNLIRWVKTSAVIYIALFIFILYVMALEGKGSEIFDVLVKGGQWYVLFISLSPFAIGVGILNWVIRKSMFRPMFPLLWILSLIVINILAWLFLTASLTGGEMLGIIAVSWIVTLGVVRLATHILDQHAVL
;
A
#
# COMPACT_ATOMS: atom_id res chain seq x y z
N MET A 1 11.31 -11.30 21.06
CA MET A 1 10.27 -10.29 20.72
C MET A 1 10.71 -8.84 20.96
N THR A 2 11.57 -8.55 21.95
CA THR A 2 12.08 -7.20 22.26
C THR A 2 12.91 -6.57 21.13
N THR A 3 13.72 -7.36 20.43
CA THR A 3 14.58 -6.89 19.32
C THR A 3 13.81 -6.45 18.08
N LEU A 4 12.80 -7.20 17.64
CA LEU A 4 11.95 -6.85 16.48
C LEU A 4 11.22 -5.52 16.70
N ARG A 5 10.65 -5.30 17.89
CA ARG A 5 9.96 -4.03 18.22
C ARG A 5 10.91 -2.83 18.13
N LEU A 6 12.15 -2.98 18.61
CA LEU A 6 13.17 -1.95 18.52
C LEU A 6 13.54 -1.64 17.07
N LEU A 7 13.71 -2.68 16.23
CA LEU A 7 13.97 -2.52 14.80
C LEU A 7 12.83 -1.80 14.08
N ILE A 8 11.58 -2.18 14.34
CA ILE A 8 10.40 -1.51 13.77
C ILE A 8 10.37 -0.03 14.17
N LYS A 9 10.60 0.28 15.45
CA LYS A 9 10.62 1.67 15.95
C LYS A 9 11.74 2.49 15.30
N ASN A 10 12.94 1.91 15.19
CA ASN A 10 14.09 2.57 14.57
C ASN A 10 13.87 2.82 13.08
N GLU A 11 13.33 1.84 12.35
CA GLU A 11 13.03 1.95 10.92
C GLU A 11 11.89 2.96 10.63
N LEU A 12 10.95 3.10 11.56
CA LEU A 12 9.96 4.17 11.51
C LEU A 12 10.59 5.56 11.69
N ARG A 13 11.56 5.69 12.61
CA ARG A 13 12.21 6.95 12.99
C ARG A 13 13.37 7.36 12.06
N SER A 14 14.07 6.41 11.44
CA SER A 14 15.21 6.67 10.55
C SER A 14 14.78 7.49 9.34
N LYS A 15 13.58 7.23 8.81
CA LYS A 15 13.05 7.88 7.61
C LYS A 15 12.58 9.32 7.84
N THR A 16 12.16 9.68 9.06
CA THR A 16 11.89 11.09 9.41
C THR A 16 13.18 11.91 9.41
N ARG A 17 14.26 11.38 10.00
CA ARG A 17 15.59 12.03 9.99
C ARG A 17 16.25 12.04 8.60
N HIS A 18 16.03 11.02 7.77
CA HIS A 18 16.62 10.98 6.44
C HIS A 18 15.94 11.95 5.45
N ARG A 19 14.67 12.33 5.68
CA ARG A 19 14.01 13.39 4.90
C ARG A 19 14.65 14.76 5.15
N GLU A 20 15.31 14.94 6.29
CA GLU A 20 16.07 16.16 6.63
C GLU A 20 17.50 16.14 6.06
N ARG A 21 18.10 14.96 5.84
CA ARG A 21 19.49 14.80 5.39
C ARG A 21 19.67 14.45 3.91
N SER A 22 18.66 13.84 3.29
CA SER A 22 18.68 13.59 1.85
C SER A 22 18.48 14.93 1.16
N GLY A 23 19.58 15.52 0.70
CA GLY A 23 19.62 16.65 -0.24
C GLY A 23 19.03 16.31 -1.61
N SER A 24 18.03 15.44 -1.67
CA SER A 24 17.10 15.35 -2.78
C SER A 24 16.62 16.77 -3.04
N THR A 25 16.65 17.17 -4.31
CA THR A 25 16.05 18.39 -4.85
C THR A 25 14.57 18.43 -4.48
N SER A 26 14.31 18.75 -3.22
CA SER A 26 13.00 18.90 -2.65
C SER A 26 12.39 20.03 -3.44
N MET A 27 11.41 19.69 -4.28
CA MET A 27 10.60 20.67 -4.96
C MET A 27 10.30 21.82 -3.99
N PRO A 28 10.62 23.08 -4.34
CA PRO A 28 10.51 24.18 -3.41
C PRO A 28 9.11 24.19 -2.79
N LYS A 29 9.00 24.43 -1.47
CA LYS A 29 7.71 24.35 -0.75
C LYS A 29 6.60 25.10 -1.48
N LYS A 30 6.93 26.25 -2.09
CA LYS A 30 6.04 27.05 -2.94
C LYS A 30 5.40 26.24 -4.08
N TRP A 31 6.18 25.46 -4.83
CA TRP A 31 5.66 24.64 -5.92
C TRP A 31 4.75 23.53 -5.40
N ILE A 32 5.10 22.89 -4.28
CA ILE A 32 4.22 21.90 -3.63
C ILE A 32 2.87 22.56 -3.27
N THR A 33 2.89 23.77 -2.72
CA THR A 33 1.66 24.53 -2.42
C THR A 33 0.87 24.87 -3.67
N ILE A 34 1.53 25.32 -4.76
CA ILE A 34 0.89 25.64 -6.04
C ILE A 34 0.23 24.41 -6.65
N TYR A 35 0.95 23.29 -6.77
CA TYR A 35 0.38 22.05 -7.30
C TYR A 35 -0.72 21.50 -6.40
N GLY A 36 -0.58 21.63 -5.07
CA GLY A 36 -1.62 21.26 -4.12
C GLY A 36 -2.89 22.09 -4.29
N ALA A 37 -2.75 23.41 -4.44
CA ALA A 37 -3.88 24.31 -4.69
C ALA A 37 -4.55 24.02 -6.04
N LEU A 38 -3.76 23.84 -7.10
CA LEU A 38 -4.28 23.50 -8.42
C LEU A 38 -5.04 22.16 -8.41
N ALA A 39 -4.48 21.14 -7.77
CA ALA A 39 -5.15 19.84 -7.62
C ALA A 39 -6.47 19.99 -6.84
N LEU A 40 -6.48 20.81 -5.79
CA LEU A 40 -7.70 21.08 -5.01
C LEU A 40 -8.77 21.77 -5.84
N VAL A 41 -8.40 22.76 -6.66
CA VAL A 41 -9.33 23.44 -7.59
C VAL A 41 -9.90 22.46 -8.62
N ILE A 42 -9.08 21.59 -9.20
CA ILE A 42 -9.54 20.56 -10.15
C ILE A 42 -10.51 19.60 -9.47
N VAL A 43 -10.15 19.09 -8.29
CA VAL A 43 -11.01 18.16 -7.52
C VAL A 43 -12.33 18.82 -7.15
N ALA A 44 -12.31 20.08 -6.70
CA ALA A 44 -13.52 20.84 -6.39
C ALA A 44 -14.38 21.03 -7.64
N GLY A 45 -13.79 21.42 -8.79
CA GLY A 45 -14.52 21.59 -10.05
C GLY A 45 -15.18 20.30 -10.54
N ILE A 46 -14.47 19.17 -10.47
CA ILE A 46 -15.04 17.84 -10.79
C ILE A 46 -16.18 17.52 -9.81
N ALA A 47 -15.99 17.75 -8.51
CA ALA A 47 -17.00 17.48 -7.50
C ALA A 47 -18.27 18.31 -7.72
N THR A 48 -18.13 19.60 -8.04
CA THR A 48 -19.26 20.48 -8.34
C THR A 48 -19.99 20.05 -9.61
N TYR A 49 -19.24 19.70 -10.67
CA TYR A 49 -19.83 19.20 -11.91
C TYR A 49 -20.64 17.92 -11.68
N LEU A 50 -20.07 16.94 -10.96
CA LEU A 50 -20.76 15.70 -10.61
C LEU A 50 -21.97 15.94 -9.72
N GLY A 51 -21.84 16.80 -8.71
CA GLY A 51 -22.92 17.13 -7.79
C GLY A 51 -24.11 17.83 -8.47
N ILE A 52 -23.87 18.62 -9.52
CA ILE A 52 -24.96 19.25 -10.29
C ILE A 52 -25.68 18.23 -11.19
N GLN A 53 -24.96 17.25 -11.74
CA GLN A 53 -25.56 16.21 -12.59
C GLN A 53 -26.44 15.23 -11.79
N GLY A 54 -26.21 15.05 -10.48
CA GLY A 54 -27.10 14.29 -9.60
C GLY A 54 -27.08 12.77 -9.76
N GLU A 55 -26.31 12.24 -10.71
CA GLU A 55 -26.22 10.81 -11.04
C GLU A 55 -25.00 10.10 -10.42
N THR A 56 -24.39 10.65 -9.37
CA THR A 56 -23.14 10.08 -8.85
C THR A 56 -23.34 8.72 -8.19
N LYS A 57 -22.76 7.67 -8.77
CA LYS A 57 -22.72 6.33 -8.18
C LYS A 57 -21.57 6.20 -7.18
N PHE A 58 -21.81 6.62 -5.93
CA PHE A 58 -20.80 6.58 -4.86
C PHE A 58 -20.17 5.20 -4.62
N LYS A 59 -20.85 4.10 -4.99
CA LYS A 59 -20.32 2.74 -4.88
C LYS A 59 -19.07 2.54 -5.76
N GLU A 60 -19.03 3.14 -6.94
CA GLU A 60 -17.95 2.95 -7.92
C GLU A 60 -16.66 3.68 -7.51
N ILE A 61 -16.77 4.76 -6.73
CA ILE A 61 -15.60 5.49 -6.18
C ILE A 61 -14.72 4.55 -5.36
N TRP A 62 -15.31 3.60 -4.64
CA TRP A 62 -14.58 2.64 -3.83
C TRP A 62 -13.78 1.63 -4.66
N TYR A 63 -14.04 1.48 -5.96
CA TYR A 63 -13.28 0.59 -6.83
C TYR A 63 -11.85 1.09 -7.08
N PHE A 64 -11.62 2.40 -6.93
CA PHE A 64 -10.28 2.99 -6.92
C PHE A 64 -9.34 2.32 -5.90
N ASN A 65 -9.89 1.81 -4.78
CA ASN A 65 -9.10 1.14 -3.77
C ASN A 65 -8.33 -0.06 -4.34
N TRP A 66 -8.87 -0.81 -5.31
CA TRP A 66 -8.13 -1.93 -5.92
C TRP A 66 -6.83 -1.47 -6.61
N GLY A 67 -6.84 -0.29 -7.24
CA GLY A 67 -5.65 0.36 -7.77
C GLY A 67 -4.58 0.62 -6.71
N MET A 68 -5.00 0.90 -5.47
CA MET A 68 -4.10 1.15 -4.35
C MET A 68 -3.32 -0.11 -3.92
N LEU A 69 -3.81 -1.34 -4.16
CA LEU A 69 -3.01 -2.56 -3.86
C LEU A 69 -1.72 -2.57 -4.68
N PHE A 70 -1.77 -2.16 -5.95
CA PHE A 70 -0.56 -2.04 -6.79
C PHE A 70 0.40 -0.99 -6.24
N TRP A 71 -0.14 0.12 -5.72
CA TRP A 71 0.69 1.14 -5.10
C TRP A 71 1.34 0.64 -3.80
N ALA A 72 0.65 -0.19 -3.01
CA ALA A 72 1.21 -0.86 -1.84
C ALA A 72 2.40 -1.76 -2.23
N THR A 73 2.24 -2.58 -3.28
CA THR A 73 3.31 -3.43 -3.84
C THR A 73 4.53 -2.60 -4.24
N ALA A 74 4.33 -1.54 -5.04
CA ALA A 74 5.41 -0.68 -5.51
C ALA A 74 6.12 0.03 -4.35
N ARG A 75 5.38 0.51 -3.35
CA ARG A 75 5.93 1.19 -2.17
C ARG A 75 6.76 0.25 -1.31
N ALA A 76 6.27 -0.97 -1.08
CA ALA A 76 6.98 -1.99 -0.34
C ALA A 76 8.29 -2.37 -1.04
N GLY A 77 8.24 -2.60 -2.35
CA GLY A 77 9.43 -2.85 -3.16
C GLY A 77 10.46 -1.70 -3.08
N LYS A 78 10.02 -0.44 -3.26
CA LYS A 78 10.90 0.73 -3.11
C LYS A 78 11.56 0.83 -1.74
N SER A 79 10.97 0.26 -0.69
CA SER A 79 11.59 0.26 0.65
C SER A 79 12.80 -0.67 0.73
N VAL A 80 12.78 -1.76 -0.05
CA VAL A 80 13.88 -2.72 -0.17
C VAL A 80 14.92 -2.16 -1.15
N GLN A 81 14.47 -1.63 -2.29
CA GLN A 81 15.33 -0.98 -3.29
C GLN A 81 16.31 0.02 -2.68
N LYS A 82 15.78 0.89 -1.81
CA LYS A 82 16.55 1.98 -1.18
C LYS A 82 17.79 1.48 -0.44
N GLU A 83 17.80 0.23 -0.02
CA GLU A 83 18.89 -0.34 0.74
C GLU A 83 20.05 -0.71 -0.16
N TRP A 84 19.76 -1.09 -1.42
CA TRP A 84 20.79 -1.19 -2.45
C TRP A 84 21.19 0.18 -2.97
N ASP A 85 20.24 1.07 -3.23
CA ASP A 85 20.54 2.41 -3.78
C ASP A 85 21.39 3.26 -2.80
N ASN A 86 21.30 3.01 -1.49
CA ASN A 86 22.09 3.68 -0.45
C ASN A 86 23.34 2.91 -0.02
N GLU A 87 23.69 1.81 -0.71
CA GLU A 87 24.83 0.92 -0.35
C GLU A 87 24.74 0.32 1.06
N THR A 88 23.56 0.34 1.69
CA THR A 88 23.33 -0.25 3.02
C THR A 88 23.00 -1.74 2.95
N ALA A 89 22.85 -2.32 1.76
CA ALA A 89 22.63 -3.75 1.58
C ALA A 89 23.77 -4.60 2.16
N GLY A 90 25.03 -4.14 2.02
CA GLY A 90 26.19 -4.82 2.63
C GLY A 90 26.15 -4.81 4.17
N TRP A 91 25.53 -3.79 4.77
CA TRP A 91 25.39 -3.69 6.23
C TRP A 91 24.43 -4.74 6.78
N TRP A 92 23.54 -5.29 5.96
CA TRP A 92 22.66 -6.38 6.40
C TRP A 92 23.45 -7.66 6.70
N LEU A 93 24.68 -7.79 6.18
CA LEU A 93 25.60 -8.87 6.53
C LEU A 93 26.34 -8.63 7.84
N SER A 94 26.64 -7.37 8.17
CA SER A 94 27.42 -7.01 9.35
C SER A 94 26.58 -6.87 10.62
N LEU A 95 25.25 -6.78 10.49
CA LEU A 95 24.35 -6.67 11.63
C LEU A 95 24.22 -8.02 12.36
N PRO A 96 24.15 -8.02 13.71
CA PRO A 96 23.97 -9.24 14.51
C PRO A 96 22.54 -9.80 14.43
N TYR A 97 21.78 -9.42 13.40
CA TYR A 97 20.39 -9.81 13.20
C TYR A 97 20.27 -10.67 11.94
N SER A 98 19.42 -11.70 11.99
CA SER A 98 19.12 -12.48 10.78
C SER A 98 18.43 -11.60 9.73
N ARG A 99 18.73 -11.86 8.45
CA ARG A 99 18.07 -11.17 7.32
C ARG A 99 16.55 -11.36 7.36
N GLY A 100 16.11 -12.52 7.86
CA GLY A 100 14.72 -12.81 8.22
C GLY A 100 14.07 -11.78 9.13
N THR A 101 14.77 -11.39 10.19
CA THR A 101 14.27 -10.40 11.16
C THR A 101 14.22 -9.00 10.53
N LEU A 102 15.20 -8.64 9.72
CA LEU A 102 15.26 -7.34 9.03
C LEU A 102 14.14 -7.19 7.99
N LEU A 103 13.93 -8.20 7.15
CA LEU A 103 12.83 -8.19 6.17
C LEU A 103 11.47 -8.17 6.85
N THR A 104 11.28 -8.94 7.92
CA THR A 104 10.04 -8.92 8.71
C THR A 104 9.78 -7.54 9.33
N ALA A 105 10.82 -6.89 9.87
CA ALA A 105 10.70 -5.53 10.39
C ALA A 105 10.27 -4.55 9.28
N LYS A 106 10.88 -4.62 8.09
CA LYS A 106 10.49 -3.78 6.93
C LYS A 106 9.06 -4.06 6.48
N PHE A 107 8.64 -5.32 6.46
CA PHE A 107 7.27 -5.70 6.17
C PHE A 107 6.27 -4.99 7.09
N PHE A 108 6.43 -5.11 8.42
CA PHE A 108 5.54 -4.45 9.38
C PHE A 108 5.60 -2.93 9.31
N VAL A 109 6.79 -2.35 9.07
CA VAL A 109 6.93 -0.90 8.91
C VAL A 109 6.18 -0.42 7.68
N ASN A 110 6.24 -1.16 6.56
CA ASN A 110 5.45 -0.84 5.37
C ASN A 110 3.96 -1.01 5.61
N LEU A 111 3.54 -2.03 6.35
CA LEU A 111 2.14 -2.24 6.73
C LEU A 111 1.60 -1.06 7.56
N ILE A 112 2.31 -0.64 8.61
CA ILE A 112 1.91 0.52 9.43
C ILE A 112 1.86 1.80 8.58
N ARG A 113 2.85 2.02 7.72
CA ARG A 113 2.88 3.17 6.80
C ARG A 113 1.73 3.13 5.80
N TRP A 114 1.37 1.93 5.34
CA TRP A 114 0.26 1.69 4.44
C TRP A 114 -1.06 2.05 5.11
N VAL A 115 -1.34 1.48 6.30
CA VAL A 115 -2.54 1.81 7.09
C VAL A 115 -2.67 3.31 7.33
N LYS A 116 -1.58 4.00 7.71
CA LYS A 116 -1.60 5.47 7.86
C LYS A 116 -1.94 6.20 6.57
N THR A 117 -1.40 5.74 5.44
CA THR A 117 -1.65 6.37 4.13
C THR A 117 -3.08 6.13 3.67
N SER A 118 -3.57 4.90 3.83
CA SER A 118 -4.96 4.52 3.59
C SER A 118 -5.93 5.33 4.44
N ALA A 119 -5.64 5.54 5.74
CA ALA A 119 -6.48 6.37 6.60
C ALA A 119 -6.59 7.83 6.10
N VAL A 120 -5.49 8.43 5.64
CA VAL A 120 -5.51 9.80 5.07
C VAL A 120 -6.34 9.85 3.79
N ILE A 121 -6.19 8.86 2.91
CA ILE A 121 -6.95 8.80 1.64
C ILE A 121 -8.44 8.57 1.91
N TYR A 122 -8.78 7.72 2.87
CA TYR A 122 -10.16 7.52 3.31
C TYR A 122 -10.80 8.82 3.79
N ILE A 123 -10.11 9.60 4.63
CA ILE A 123 -10.60 10.90 5.09
C ILE A 123 -10.78 11.87 3.92
N ALA A 124 -9.84 11.91 2.98
CA ALA A 124 -9.94 12.78 1.81
C ALA A 124 -11.13 12.40 0.90
N LEU A 125 -11.31 11.11 0.61
CA LEU A 125 -12.47 10.60 -0.12
C LEU A 125 -13.77 10.87 0.61
N PHE A 126 -13.78 10.75 1.94
CA PHE A 126 -14.94 11.06 2.74
C PHE A 126 -15.36 12.53 2.63
N ILE A 127 -14.41 13.46 2.77
CA ILE A 127 -14.67 14.90 2.61
C ILE A 127 -15.21 15.19 1.19
N PHE A 128 -14.62 14.55 0.18
CA PHE A 128 -15.09 14.67 -1.20
C PHE A 128 -16.53 14.18 -1.38
N ILE A 129 -16.85 12.97 -0.90
CA ILE A 129 -18.19 12.39 -0.98
C ILE A 129 -19.20 13.25 -0.24
N LEU A 130 -18.86 13.73 0.97
CA LEU A 130 -19.74 14.59 1.76
C LEU A 130 -20.08 15.89 1.02
N TYR A 131 -19.09 16.50 0.38
CA TYR A 131 -19.29 17.71 -0.43
C TYR A 131 -20.23 17.45 -1.62
N VAL A 132 -20.00 16.36 -2.37
CA VAL A 132 -20.86 16.00 -3.52
C VAL A 132 -22.29 15.68 -3.06
N MET A 133 -22.47 14.89 -2.00
CA MET A 133 -23.80 14.54 -1.48
C MET A 133 -24.56 15.74 -0.93
N ALA A 134 -23.84 16.72 -0.35
CA ALA A 134 -24.45 17.97 0.10
C ALA A 134 -24.99 18.79 -1.10
N LEU A 135 -24.28 18.80 -2.24
CA LEU A 135 -24.75 19.45 -3.46
C LEU A 135 -25.94 18.71 -4.11
N GLU A 136 -25.94 17.38 -4.08
CA GLU A 136 -27.05 16.55 -4.59
C GLU A 136 -28.28 16.53 -3.67
N GLY A 137 -28.20 17.11 -2.47
CA GLY A 137 -29.28 17.06 -1.48
C GLY A 137 -29.48 15.68 -0.82
N LYS A 138 -28.57 14.72 -1.00
CA LYS A 138 -28.67 13.34 -0.49
C LYS A 138 -28.10 13.17 0.93
N GLY A 139 -28.28 14.16 1.79
CA GLY A 139 -27.67 14.20 3.13
C GLY A 139 -28.04 13.02 4.04
N SER A 140 -29.23 12.44 3.86
CA SER A 140 -29.72 11.29 4.63
C SER A 140 -28.92 10.00 4.38
N GLU A 141 -28.31 9.84 3.21
CA GLU A 141 -27.59 8.62 2.82
C GLU A 141 -26.11 8.62 3.25
N ILE A 142 -25.61 9.74 3.80
CA ILE A 142 -24.18 9.93 4.11
C ILE A 142 -23.65 8.83 5.03
N PHE A 143 -24.43 8.44 6.06
CA PHE A 143 -24.02 7.42 7.02
C PHE A 143 -23.89 6.03 6.37
N ASP A 144 -24.80 5.67 5.49
CA ASP A 144 -24.78 4.37 4.80
C ASP A 144 -23.60 4.27 3.82
N VAL A 145 -23.31 5.36 3.10
CA VAL A 145 -22.15 5.44 2.20
C VAL A 145 -20.84 5.33 2.99
N LEU A 146 -20.78 5.97 4.16
CA LEU A 146 -19.66 5.90 5.09
C LEU A 146 -19.40 4.48 5.60
N VAL A 147 -20.44 3.80 6.10
CA VAL A 147 -20.31 2.45 6.65
C VAL A 147 -19.85 1.48 5.56
N LYS A 148 -20.46 1.55 4.37
CA LYS A 148 -20.06 0.74 3.21
C LYS A 148 -18.61 1.03 2.79
N GLY A 149 -18.23 2.31 2.74
CA GLY A 149 -16.86 2.73 2.45
C GLY A 149 -15.85 2.19 3.46
N GLY A 150 -16.19 2.27 4.75
CA GLY A 150 -15.38 1.72 5.84
C GLY A 150 -15.19 0.22 5.74
N GLN A 151 -16.24 -0.54 5.44
CA GLN A 151 -16.16 -1.99 5.22
C GLN A 151 -15.22 -2.35 4.07
N TRP A 152 -15.33 -1.65 2.93
CA TRP A 152 -14.42 -1.80 1.80
C TRP A 152 -12.97 -1.48 2.17
N TYR A 153 -12.75 -0.44 2.97
CA TYR A 153 -11.41 -0.07 3.43
C TYR A 153 -10.79 -1.08 4.39
N VAL A 154 -11.58 -1.65 5.30
CA VAL A 154 -11.13 -2.71 6.22
C VAL A 154 -10.73 -3.96 5.44
N LEU A 155 -11.54 -4.35 4.46
CA LEU A 155 -11.26 -5.47 3.55
C LEU A 155 -9.96 -5.23 2.77
N PHE A 156 -9.83 -4.04 2.20
CA PHE A 156 -8.64 -3.63 1.46
C PHE A 156 -7.37 -3.66 2.32
N ILE A 157 -7.43 -3.09 3.54
CA ILE A 157 -6.31 -3.12 4.48
C ILE A 157 -5.97 -4.56 4.87
N SER A 158 -6.98 -5.42 5.03
CA SER A 158 -6.81 -6.83 5.38
C SER A 158 -6.10 -7.64 4.29
N LEU A 159 -6.26 -7.27 3.01
CA LEU A 159 -5.58 -7.89 1.86
C LEU A 159 -4.21 -7.25 1.56
N SER A 160 -3.95 -6.04 2.04
CA SER A 160 -2.68 -5.33 1.80
C SER A 160 -1.39 -6.05 2.25
N PRO A 161 -1.38 -6.89 3.32
CA PRO A 161 -0.24 -7.74 3.65
C PRO A 161 0.29 -8.53 2.46
N PHE A 162 -0.60 -9.12 1.66
CA PHE A 162 -0.20 -9.89 0.49
C PHE A 162 0.52 -9.02 -0.54
N ALA A 163 -0.07 -7.87 -0.90
CA ALA A 163 0.52 -6.93 -1.83
C ALA A 163 1.90 -6.42 -1.36
N ILE A 164 2.03 -6.10 -0.07
CA ILE A 164 3.30 -5.66 0.54
C ILE A 164 4.35 -6.78 0.51
N GLY A 165 3.96 -8.01 0.87
CA GLY A 165 4.85 -9.17 0.84
C GLY A 165 5.37 -9.45 -0.56
N VAL A 166 4.48 -9.45 -1.56
CA VAL A 166 4.85 -9.62 -2.97
C VAL A 166 5.74 -8.49 -3.46
N GLY A 167 5.49 -7.24 -3.05
CA GLY A 167 6.35 -6.10 -3.39
C GLY A 167 7.77 -6.26 -2.86
N ILE A 168 7.92 -6.78 -1.64
CA ILE A 168 9.23 -7.11 -1.05
C ILE A 168 9.91 -8.24 -1.83
N LEU A 169 9.21 -9.36 -2.07
CA LEU A 169 9.74 -10.52 -2.80
C LEU A 169 10.21 -10.14 -4.21
N ASN A 170 9.39 -9.40 -4.96
CA ASN A 170 9.71 -8.95 -6.31
C ASN A 170 11.02 -8.16 -6.35
N TRP A 171 11.26 -7.28 -5.37
CA TRP A 171 12.52 -6.55 -5.31
C TRP A 171 13.68 -7.46 -4.89
N VAL A 172 13.52 -8.31 -3.88
CA VAL A 172 14.57 -9.26 -3.48
C VAL A 172 15.02 -10.11 -4.68
N ILE A 173 14.09 -10.60 -5.49
CA ILE A 173 14.39 -11.39 -6.70
C ILE A 173 15.11 -10.56 -7.76
N ARG A 174 14.74 -9.29 -7.92
CA ARG A 174 15.43 -8.39 -8.84
C ARG A 174 16.91 -8.15 -8.47
N LYS A 175 17.29 -8.35 -7.18
CA LYS A 175 18.68 -8.27 -6.68
C LYS A 175 19.32 -9.63 -6.43
N SER A 176 18.69 -10.72 -6.83
CA SER A 176 19.26 -12.06 -6.70
C SER A 176 19.65 -12.62 -8.07
N MET A 177 20.28 -13.80 -8.06
CA MET A 177 20.54 -14.56 -9.28
C MET A 177 19.27 -14.89 -10.08
N PHE A 178 18.09 -14.85 -9.45
CA PHE A 178 16.79 -15.08 -10.09
C PHE A 178 16.19 -13.84 -10.76
N ARG A 179 16.97 -12.78 -10.99
CA ARG A 179 16.53 -11.58 -11.69
C ARG A 179 15.73 -11.85 -13.00
N PRO A 180 16.05 -12.86 -13.83
CA PRO A 180 15.24 -13.18 -15.02
C PRO A 180 13.79 -13.57 -14.71
N MET A 181 13.48 -14.04 -13.51
CA MET A 181 12.12 -14.41 -13.07
C MET A 181 11.26 -13.21 -12.68
N PHE A 182 11.85 -12.02 -12.51
CA PHE A 182 11.14 -10.83 -12.06
C PHE A 182 9.90 -10.48 -12.91
N PRO A 183 9.97 -10.44 -14.26
CA PRO A 183 8.80 -10.13 -15.08
C PRO A 183 7.66 -11.13 -14.89
N LEU A 184 7.98 -12.42 -14.74
CA LEU A 184 6.99 -13.48 -14.54
C LEU A 184 6.27 -13.31 -13.20
N LEU A 185 7.00 -13.04 -12.13
CA LEU A 185 6.40 -12.81 -10.81
C LEU A 185 5.61 -11.50 -10.73
N TRP A 186 6.07 -10.47 -11.45
CA TRP A 186 5.30 -9.25 -11.61
C TRP A 186 3.95 -9.53 -12.29
N ILE A 187 3.94 -10.22 -13.43
CA ILE A 187 2.70 -10.60 -14.14
C ILE A 187 1.81 -11.46 -13.24
N LEU A 188 2.37 -12.46 -12.55
CA LEU A 188 1.61 -13.31 -11.63
C LEU A 188 0.95 -12.46 -10.52
N SER A 189 1.69 -11.50 -9.96
CA SER A 189 1.12 -10.60 -8.95
C SER A 189 0.00 -9.73 -9.48
N LEU A 190 0.10 -9.26 -10.73
CA LEU A 190 -0.96 -8.50 -11.39
C LEU A 190 -2.20 -9.36 -11.58
N ILE A 191 -2.04 -10.59 -12.06
CA ILE A 191 -3.14 -11.52 -12.29
C ILE A 191 -3.85 -11.82 -10.96
N VAL A 192 -3.11 -12.15 -9.90
CA VAL A 192 -3.72 -12.48 -8.59
C VAL A 192 -4.49 -11.28 -8.02
N ILE A 193 -3.92 -10.07 -8.07
CA ILE A 193 -4.62 -8.87 -7.57
C ILE A 193 -5.90 -8.59 -8.38
N ASN A 194 -5.86 -8.75 -9.71
CA ASN A 194 -7.04 -8.55 -10.55
C ASN A 194 -8.10 -9.64 -10.34
N ILE A 195 -7.71 -10.91 -10.13
CA ILE A 195 -8.64 -11.99 -9.80
C ILE A 195 -9.32 -11.71 -8.46
N LEU A 196 -8.56 -11.28 -7.45
CA LEU A 196 -9.13 -10.87 -6.16
C LEU A 196 -10.09 -9.69 -6.36
N ALA A 197 -9.69 -8.66 -7.10
CA ALA A 197 -10.55 -7.52 -7.39
C ALA A 197 -11.86 -7.97 -8.05
N TRP A 198 -11.78 -8.76 -9.11
CA TRP A 198 -12.95 -9.30 -9.80
C TRP A 198 -13.84 -10.10 -8.86
N LEU A 199 -13.27 -11.04 -8.08
CA LEU A 199 -14.01 -11.88 -7.15
C LEU A 199 -14.79 -11.05 -6.13
N PHE A 200 -14.17 -10.06 -5.51
CA PHE A 200 -14.84 -9.21 -4.51
C PHE A 200 -15.83 -8.22 -5.14
N LEU A 201 -15.62 -7.81 -6.39
CA LEU A 201 -16.50 -6.86 -7.08
C LEU A 201 -17.74 -7.52 -7.69
N THR A 202 -17.64 -8.78 -8.14
CA THR A 202 -18.71 -9.47 -8.85
C THR A 202 -19.37 -10.58 -8.03
N ALA A 203 -18.64 -11.27 -7.17
CA ALA A 203 -19.21 -12.37 -6.39
C ALA A 203 -19.91 -11.84 -5.14
N SER A 204 -21.10 -12.36 -4.88
CA SER A 204 -21.82 -12.16 -3.62
C SER A 204 -21.21 -13.05 -2.53
N LEU A 205 -20.01 -12.68 -2.08
CA LEU A 205 -19.32 -13.40 -1.02
C LEU A 205 -20.04 -13.23 0.32
N THR A 206 -20.26 -14.33 1.02
CA THR A 206 -20.67 -14.34 2.41
C THR A 206 -19.53 -13.85 3.31
N GLY A 207 -19.86 -13.35 4.50
CA GLY A 207 -18.85 -12.89 5.46
C GLY A 207 -17.81 -13.98 5.81
N GLY A 208 -18.22 -15.26 5.86
CA GLY A 208 -17.32 -16.38 6.09
C GLY A 208 -16.31 -16.59 4.96
N GLU A 209 -16.74 -16.49 3.71
CA GLU A 209 -15.85 -16.59 2.54
C GLU A 209 -14.84 -15.44 2.49
N MET A 210 -15.28 -14.21 2.81
CA MET A 210 -14.38 -13.07 2.89
C MET A 210 -13.28 -13.29 3.94
N LEU A 211 -13.66 -13.77 5.14
CA LEU A 211 -12.71 -14.09 6.20
C LEU A 211 -11.76 -15.23 5.81
N GLY A 212 -12.27 -16.25 5.11
CA GLY A 212 -11.46 -17.33 4.57
C GLY A 212 -10.40 -16.83 3.58
N ILE A 213 -10.79 -15.97 2.64
CA ILE A 213 -9.87 -15.35 1.67
C ILE A 213 -8.82 -14.49 2.39
N ILE A 214 -9.24 -13.71 3.39
CA ILE A 214 -8.31 -12.92 4.22
C ILE A 214 -7.34 -13.86 4.92
N ALA A 215 -7.79 -14.89 5.62
CA ALA A 215 -6.92 -15.83 6.31
C ALA A 215 -5.91 -16.50 5.37
N VAL A 216 -6.36 -16.98 4.20
CA VAL A 216 -5.50 -17.54 3.16
C VAL A 216 -4.47 -16.51 2.69
N SER A 217 -4.88 -15.27 2.45
CA SER A 217 -3.95 -14.19 2.02
C SER A 217 -2.84 -13.94 3.05
N TRP A 218 -3.15 -14.03 4.34
CA TRP A 218 -2.17 -13.89 5.42
C TRP A 218 -1.21 -15.07 5.48
N ILE A 219 -1.72 -16.30 5.34
CA ILE A 219 -0.88 -17.51 5.27
C ILE A 219 0.08 -17.42 4.08
N VAL A 220 -0.43 -17.06 2.90
CA VAL A 220 0.37 -16.86 1.69
C VAL A 220 1.40 -15.75 1.91
N THR A 221 1.03 -14.64 2.55
CA THR A 221 1.96 -13.55 2.87
C THR A 221 3.13 -14.03 3.71
N LEU A 222 2.87 -14.85 4.74
CA LEU A 222 3.93 -15.42 5.57
C LEU A 222 4.87 -16.32 4.75
N GLY A 223 4.30 -17.13 3.84
CA GLY A 223 5.07 -17.93 2.89
C GLY A 223 5.94 -17.08 1.97
N VAL A 224 5.39 -16.00 1.40
CA VAL A 224 6.08 -15.06 0.51
C VAL A 224 7.21 -14.34 1.23
N VAL A 225 6.99 -13.88 2.46
CA VAL A 225 8.04 -13.24 3.27
C VAL A 225 9.15 -14.25 3.59
N ARG A 226 8.81 -15.48 3.99
CA ARG A 226 9.81 -16.54 4.23
C ARG A 226 10.60 -16.89 2.95
N LEU A 227 9.94 -16.97 1.81
CA LEU A 227 10.60 -17.21 0.53
C LEU A 227 11.57 -16.06 0.20
N ALA A 228 11.15 -14.81 0.40
CA ALA A 228 12.02 -13.65 0.21
C ALA A 228 13.25 -13.72 1.12
N THR A 229 13.09 -14.17 2.38
CA THR A 229 14.21 -14.33 3.31
C THR A 229 15.18 -15.42 2.86
N HIS A 230 14.65 -16.56 2.38
CA HIS A 230 15.47 -17.65 1.89
C HIS A 230 16.28 -17.28 0.64
N ILE A 231 15.64 -16.61 -0.34
CA ILE A 231 16.31 -16.11 -1.55
C ILE A 231 17.39 -15.10 -1.19
N LEU A 232 17.08 -14.20 -0.26
CA LEU A 232 18.04 -13.21 0.19
C LEU A 232 19.23 -13.88 0.91
N ASP A 233 19.01 -14.94 1.69
CA ASP A 233 20.07 -15.65 2.39
C ASP A 233 21.02 -16.39 1.41
N GLN A 234 20.47 -17.09 0.42
CA GLN A 234 21.25 -17.98 -0.45
C GLN A 234 21.73 -17.37 -1.78
N HIS A 235 21.05 -16.35 -2.30
CA HIS A 235 21.22 -15.94 -3.70
C HIS A 235 21.32 -14.43 -3.91
N ALA A 236 21.48 -13.65 -2.84
CA ALA A 236 21.67 -12.22 -2.94
C ALA A 236 22.99 -11.90 -3.65
N VAL A 237 22.91 -11.06 -4.68
CA VAL A 237 24.08 -10.47 -5.33
C VAL A 237 24.27 -9.08 -4.71
N LEU A 238 25.42 -8.88 -4.06
CA LEU A 238 25.84 -7.59 -3.51
C LEU A 238 26.54 -6.76 -4.58
#